data_AF-A0A3B9CUJ3-F1
#
_entry.id   AF-A0A3B9CUJ3-F1
#
_cell.length_a   1.000
_cell.length_b   1.000
_cell.length_c   1.000
_cell.angle_alpha   90.00
_cell.angle_beta   90.00
_cell.angle_gamma   90.00
#
_symmetry.space_group_name_H-M   'P 1'
#
loop_
_entity.id
_entity.type
_entity.pdbx_description
1 polymer ?
#
loop_
_entity_poly.entity_id
_entity_poly.type
_entity_poly.pdbx_seq_one_letter_code
_entity_poly.pdbx_strand_id
1 'polypeptide(L)'
;MPVSVDWQAVEDAIFEQGMEEFPQIAADNPNRKIYCVFFDCDIVYTCAQAHMNTDEGLREYAESAINSSPDLYKDHTVETLMEEFRWDGGGFRMFQVFEGPEFTDLNAAYEQLYEEIEAEAERELNEPFMEACSRAVTRLDKAGAFHEFQKRCDFRILVVYIQETVEEGEARMKRIAREMDEA
;
A
#
# COMPACT_ATOMS: atom_id res chain seq x y z
N MET A 1 -4.04 32.32 2.05
CA MET A 1 -4.90 31.48 1.18
C MET A 1 -4.58 30.05 1.57
N PRO A 2 -5.57 29.16 1.75
CA PRO A 2 -5.27 27.76 2.07
C PRO A 2 -4.31 27.20 1.02
N VAL A 3 -3.27 26.47 1.45
CA VAL A 3 -2.36 25.79 0.53
C VAL A 3 -3.19 24.78 -0.27
N SER A 4 -3.30 25.01 -1.57
CA SER A 4 -3.91 24.06 -2.48
C SER A 4 -2.88 22.98 -2.76
N VAL A 5 -3.17 21.74 -2.36
CA VAL A 5 -2.34 20.58 -2.71
C VAL A 5 -2.44 20.32 -4.21
N ASP A 6 -1.30 20.14 -4.88
CA ASP A 6 -1.25 19.62 -6.24
C ASP A 6 -1.26 18.08 -6.21
N TRP A 7 -2.47 17.52 -6.25
CA TRP A 7 -2.65 16.06 -6.24
C TRP A 7 -2.08 15.37 -7.48
N GLN A 8 -1.95 16.08 -8.60
CA GLN A 8 -1.33 15.53 -9.81
C GLN A 8 0.18 15.37 -9.60
N ALA A 9 0.83 16.35 -8.96
CA ALA A 9 2.25 16.25 -8.61
C ALA A 9 2.53 15.09 -7.64
N VAL A 10 1.66 14.87 -6.64
CA VAL A 10 1.73 13.70 -5.74
C VAL A 10 1.65 12.40 -6.54
N GLU A 11 0.65 12.29 -7.43
CA GLU A 11 0.44 11.12 -8.27
C GLU A 11 1.64 10.84 -9.19
N ASP A 12 2.17 11.87 -9.84
CA ASP A 12 3.31 11.79 -10.74
C ASP A 12 4.58 11.38 -10.01
N ALA A 13 4.83 11.91 -8.81
CA ALA A 13 6.01 11.53 -8.02
C ALA A 13 6.00 10.04 -7.63
N ILE A 14 4.86 9.52 -7.16
CA ILE A 14 4.70 8.09 -6.85
C ILE A 14 4.89 7.24 -8.11
N PHE A 15 4.29 7.66 -9.23
CA PHE A 15 4.39 6.94 -10.49
C PHE A 15 5.83 6.90 -11.01
N GLU A 16 6.53 8.03 -11.06
CA GLU A 16 7.90 8.12 -11.59
C GLU A 16 8.87 7.27 -10.77
N GLN A 17 8.83 7.38 -9.44
CA GLN A 17 9.71 6.59 -8.56
C GLN A 17 9.35 5.10 -8.59
N GLY A 18 8.06 4.76 -8.57
CA GLY A 18 7.60 3.38 -8.64
C GLY A 18 7.98 2.68 -9.95
N MET A 19 8.00 3.41 -11.07
CA MET A 19 8.43 2.87 -12.37
C MET A 19 9.90 2.44 -12.38
N GLU A 20 10.75 3.05 -11.55
CA GLU A 20 12.15 2.65 -11.38
C GLU A 20 12.29 1.52 -10.35
N GLU A 21 11.66 1.66 -9.19
CA GLU A 21 11.90 0.77 -8.05
C GLU A 21 11.29 -0.64 -8.24
N PHE A 22 10.02 -0.76 -8.67
CA PHE A 22 9.36 -2.07 -8.73
C PHE A 22 10.02 -3.06 -9.69
N PRO A 23 10.44 -2.68 -10.90
CA PRO A 23 11.24 -3.56 -11.76
C PRO A 23 12.56 -3.98 -11.13
N GLN A 24 13.24 -3.07 -10.43
CA GLN A 24 14.51 -3.35 -9.75
C GLN A 24 14.32 -4.35 -8.61
N ILE A 25 13.30 -4.16 -7.76
CA ILE A 25 12.93 -5.09 -6.69
C ILE A 25 12.64 -6.49 -7.26
N ALA A 26 11.93 -6.57 -8.39
CA ALA A 26 11.62 -7.82 -9.05
C ALA A 26 12.89 -8.54 -9.55
N ALA A 27 13.85 -7.76 -10.08
CA ALA A 27 15.13 -8.25 -10.56
C ALA A 27 16.05 -8.74 -9.44
N ASP A 28 16.05 -8.05 -8.30
CA ASP A 28 16.85 -8.41 -7.12
C ASP A 28 16.29 -9.62 -6.36
N ASN A 29 15.02 -9.95 -6.60
CA ASN A 29 14.32 -11.06 -5.93
C ASN A 29 13.76 -12.07 -6.94
N PRO A 30 14.55 -12.65 -7.87
CA PRO A 30 14.02 -13.40 -9.02
C PRO A 30 13.32 -14.70 -8.64
N ASN A 31 13.66 -15.28 -7.49
CA ASN A 31 13.10 -16.55 -7.00
C ASN A 31 12.16 -16.39 -5.82
N ARG A 32 11.96 -15.15 -5.33
CA ARG A 32 11.12 -14.92 -4.15
C ARG A 32 9.66 -14.90 -4.56
N LYS A 33 8.83 -15.63 -3.82
CA LYS A 33 7.37 -15.58 -3.98
C LYS A 33 6.83 -14.38 -3.22
N ILE A 34 6.30 -13.42 -3.96
CA ILE A 34 5.72 -12.19 -3.43
C ILE A 34 4.24 -12.20 -3.80
N TYR A 35 3.35 -12.20 -2.82
CA TYR A 35 1.91 -12.37 -3.06
C TYR A 35 1.17 -11.05 -3.21
N CYS A 36 1.71 -9.98 -2.63
CA CYS A 36 1.04 -8.69 -2.59
C CYS A 36 2.07 -7.57 -2.62
N VAL A 37 1.73 -6.46 -3.25
CA VAL A 37 2.26 -5.14 -2.91
C VAL A 37 1.14 -4.33 -2.27
N PHE A 38 1.43 -3.78 -1.10
CA PHE A 38 0.53 -2.99 -0.30
C PHE A 38 1.11 -1.59 -0.15
N PHE A 39 0.34 -0.57 -0.51
CA PHE A 39 0.73 0.80 -0.26
C PHE A 39 0.12 1.26 1.06
N ASP A 40 0.97 1.46 2.06
CA ASP A 40 0.63 2.11 3.33
C ASP A 40 0.69 3.62 3.11
N CYS A 41 -0.47 4.25 3.18
CA CYS A 41 -0.63 5.67 2.93
C CYS A 41 -1.09 6.32 4.23
N ASP A 42 -0.22 7.12 4.83
CA ASP A 42 -0.52 7.86 6.05
C ASP A 42 -0.33 9.35 5.79
N ILE A 43 -1.44 10.09 5.81
CA ILE A 43 -1.42 11.53 5.58
C ILE A 43 -0.78 12.30 6.74
N VAL A 44 -0.78 11.77 7.96
CA VAL A 44 -0.14 12.40 9.13
C VAL A 44 1.37 12.39 8.98
N TYR A 45 1.92 11.28 8.47
CA TYR A 45 3.34 11.19 8.11
C TYR A 45 3.61 11.63 6.69
N THR A 46 2.58 12.04 5.94
CA THR A 46 2.67 12.45 4.54
C THR A 46 3.52 11.48 3.73
N CYS A 47 3.23 10.19 3.87
CA CYS A 47 4.02 9.14 3.24
C CYS A 47 3.13 8.19 2.46
N ALA A 48 3.68 7.68 1.36
CA ALA A 48 3.11 6.60 0.57
C ALA A 48 4.19 5.53 0.44
N GLN A 49 4.19 4.58 1.36
CA GLN A 49 5.20 3.50 1.42
C GLN A 49 4.62 2.24 0.79
N ALA A 50 5.46 1.38 0.23
CA ALA A 50 5.01 0.06 -0.21
C ALA A 50 5.72 -1.06 0.53
N HIS A 51 4.91 -2.05 0.91
CA HIS A 51 5.32 -3.27 1.58
C HIS A 51 4.97 -4.47 0.72
N MET A 52 5.85 -5.46 0.71
CA MET A 52 5.60 -6.72 0.01
C MET A 52 5.45 -7.88 0.97
N ASN A 53 4.43 -8.69 0.74
CA ASN A 53 4.22 -9.90 1.50
C ASN A 53 4.88 -11.09 0.82
N THR A 54 5.69 -11.86 1.57
CA THR A 54 6.47 -12.99 1.05
C THR A 54 6.17 -14.27 1.80
N ASP A 55 6.45 -15.42 1.18
CA ASP A 55 6.20 -16.73 1.79
C ASP A 55 6.97 -16.91 3.10
N GLU A 56 8.20 -16.42 3.14
CA GLU A 56 9.03 -16.46 4.35
C GLU A 56 8.44 -15.58 5.46
N GLY A 57 8.03 -14.34 5.13
CA GLY A 57 7.42 -13.42 6.09
C GLY A 57 6.09 -13.93 6.63
N LEU A 58 5.24 -14.51 5.77
CA LEU A 58 3.98 -15.14 6.16
C LEU A 58 4.18 -16.32 7.09
N ARG A 59 5.15 -17.19 6.78
CA ARG A 59 5.47 -18.33 7.63
C ARG A 59 5.92 -17.89 9.02
N GLU A 60 6.85 -16.93 9.09
CA GLU A 60 7.32 -16.37 10.36
C GLU A 60 6.18 -15.73 11.17
N TYR A 61 5.24 -15.05 10.50
CA TYR A 61 4.09 -14.46 11.16
C TYR A 61 3.12 -15.51 11.69
N ALA A 62 2.77 -16.52 10.87
CA ALA A 62 1.91 -17.64 11.26
C ALA A 62 2.50 -18.44 12.44
N GLU A 63 3.79 -18.75 12.40
CA GLU A 63 4.49 -19.41 13.50
C GLU A 63 4.47 -18.56 14.78
N SER A 64 4.70 -17.25 14.66
CA SER A 64 4.60 -16.33 15.81
C SER A 64 3.19 -16.29 16.38
N ALA A 65 2.15 -16.25 15.55
CA ALA A 65 0.75 -16.21 15.97
C ALA A 65 0.38 -17.46 16.79
N ILE A 66 0.74 -18.65 16.32
CA ILE A 66 0.51 -19.92 17.04
C ILE A 66 1.23 -19.90 18.38
N ASN A 67 2.49 -19.48 18.42
CA ASN A 67 3.29 -19.47 19.65
C ASN A 67 2.79 -18.45 20.67
N SER A 68 2.34 -17.28 20.21
CA SER A 68 1.85 -16.20 21.07
C SER A 68 0.41 -16.41 21.53
N SER A 69 -0.40 -17.20 20.81
CA SER A 69 -1.81 -17.43 21.12
C SER A 69 -2.23 -18.87 20.82
N PRO A 70 -1.63 -19.87 21.52
CA PRO A 70 -1.83 -21.28 21.20
C PRO A 70 -3.27 -21.73 21.38
N ASP A 71 -4.02 -21.18 22.33
CA ASP A 71 -5.43 -21.55 22.55
C ASP A 71 -6.34 -21.06 21.42
N LEU A 72 -6.04 -19.89 20.84
CA LEU A 72 -6.80 -19.31 19.72
C LEU A 72 -6.56 -20.10 18.44
N TYR A 73 -5.31 -20.52 18.19
CA TYR A 73 -4.88 -21.17 16.96
C TYR A 73 -4.62 -22.67 17.10
N LYS A 74 -5.10 -23.31 18.18
CA LYS A 74 -4.83 -24.73 18.49
C LYS A 74 -5.19 -25.73 17.37
N ASP A 75 -6.16 -25.37 16.54
CA ASP A 75 -6.66 -26.21 15.44
C ASP A 75 -6.11 -25.76 14.06
N HIS A 76 -5.27 -24.72 14.03
CA HIS A 76 -4.68 -24.21 12.79
C HIS A 76 -3.27 -24.77 12.60
N THR A 77 -2.96 -25.14 11.37
CA THR A 77 -1.57 -25.38 10.95
C THR A 77 -0.91 -24.06 10.56
N VAL A 78 0.42 -24.04 10.49
CA VAL A 78 1.16 -22.89 9.94
C VAL A 78 0.66 -22.57 8.54
N GLU A 79 0.49 -23.59 7.70
CA GLU A 79 0.00 -23.44 6.33
C GLU A 79 -1.43 -22.87 6.27
N THR A 80 -2.30 -23.26 7.20
CA THR A 80 -3.67 -22.71 7.31
C THR A 80 -3.62 -21.21 7.63
N LEU A 81 -2.84 -20.81 8.64
CA LEU A 81 -2.71 -19.40 9.01
C LEU A 81 -2.00 -18.58 7.93
N MET A 82 -1.02 -19.14 7.23
CA MET A 82 -0.38 -18.47 6.10
C MET A 82 -1.39 -18.12 4.99
N GLU A 83 -2.40 -18.97 4.75
CA GLU A 83 -3.47 -18.67 3.78
C GLU A 83 -4.42 -17.59 4.30
N GLU A 84 -4.83 -17.68 5.57
CA GLU A 84 -5.73 -16.71 6.20
C GLU A 84 -5.10 -15.31 6.29
N PHE A 85 -3.82 -15.24 6.69
CA PHE A 85 -3.07 -13.99 6.82
C PHE A 85 -2.48 -13.48 5.51
N ARG A 86 -2.60 -14.23 4.39
CA ARG A 86 -1.98 -13.84 3.11
C ARG A 86 -2.37 -12.43 2.68
N TRP A 87 -3.57 -12.01 3.03
CA TRP A 87 -4.14 -10.71 2.68
C TRP A 87 -4.38 -9.79 3.88
N ASP A 88 -3.98 -10.21 5.09
CA ASP A 88 -4.17 -9.40 6.28
C ASP A 88 -3.11 -8.28 6.35
N GLY A 89 -3.55 -7.04 6.12
CA GLY A 89 -2.74 -5.83 6.23
C GLY A 89 -1.95 -5.73 7.54
N GLY A 90 -2.57 -6.13 8.66
CA GLY A 90 -1.97 -6.07 9.99
C GLY A 90 -0.97 -7.20 10.27
N GLY A 91 -0.94 -8.23 9.42
CA GLY A 91 -0.10 -9.41 9.57
C GLY A 91 1.18 -9.43 8.74
N PHE A 92 1.39 -8.42 7.90
CA PHE A 92 2.58 -8.39 7.05
C PHE A 92 3.84 -8.08 7.87
N ARG A 93 4.81 -8.99 7.83
CA ARG A 93 6.21 -8.69 8.18
C ARG A 93 6.73 -7.76 7.08
N MET A 94 6.50 -6.46 7.29
CA MET A 94 6.74 -5.34 6.38
C MET A 94 8.16 -5.35 5.80
N PHE A 95 8.38 -6.09 4.70
CA PHE A 95 9.52 -5.84 3.83
C PHE A 95 9.17 -4.56 3.07
N GLN A 96 9.56 -3.42 3.65
CA GLN A 96 9.46 -2.13 2.99
C GLN A 96 10.33 -2.19 1.73
N VAL A 97 9.70 -1.97 0.60
CA VAL A 97 10.35 -2.03 -0.71
C VAL A 97 10.37 -0.69 -1.40
N PHE A 98 9.51 0.23 -0.97
CA PHE A 98 9.35 1.57 -1.50
C PHE A 98 9.16 2.52 -0.32
N GLU A 99 10.05 3.49 -0.18
CA GLU A 99 9.94 4.53 0.86
C GLU A 99 8.97 5.65 0.49
N GLY A 100 8.65 5.75 -0.80
CA GLY A 100 7.88 6.86 -1.35
C GLY A 100 8.71 8.13 -1.53
N PRO A 101 8.17 9.09 -2.28
CA PRO A 101 8.78 10.40 -2.40
C PRO A 101 8.48 11.25 -1.15
N GLU A 102 9.30 12.27 -0.92
CA GLU A 102 9.02 13.29 0.10
C GLU A 102 8.03 14.33 -0.45
N PHE A 103 6.87 14.49 0.18
CA PHE A 103 5.84 15.42 -0.28
C PHE A 103 5.87 16.78 0.42
N THR A 104 6.98 17.52 0.35
CA THR A 104 7.15 18.81 1.06
C THR A 104 5.95 19.77 0.98
N ASP A 105 5.30 19.92 -0.18
CA ASP A 105 4.10 20.77 -0.33
C ASP A 105 2.85 20.19 0.37
N LEU A 106 2.69 18.86 0.38
CA LEU A 106 1.62 18.18 1.12
C LEU A 106 1.82 18.35 2.63
N ASN A 107 3.07 18.24 3.11
CA ASN A 107 3.42 18.44 4.51
C ASN A 107 3.06 19.85 4.96
N ALA A 108 3.43 20.86 4.16
CA ALA A 108 3.07 22.24 4.44
C ALA A 108 1.54 22.46 4.45
N ALA A 109 0.81 21.81 3.55
CA ALA A 109 -0.65 21.89 3.51
C ALA A 109 -1.30 21.23 4.74
N TYR A 110 -0.80 20.06 5.13
CA TYR A 110 -1.27 19.34 6.32
C TYR A 110 -0.98 20.13 7.60
N GLU A 111 0.24 20.64 7.78
CA GLU A 111 0.62 21.45 8.93
C GLU A 111 -0.27 22.70 9.06
N GLN A 112 -0.52 23.41 7.96
CA GLN A 112 -1.40 24.57 7.98
C GLN A 112 -2.85 24.19 8.36
N LEU A 113 -3.40 23.14 7.74
CA LEU A 113 -4.76 22.70 8.08
C LEU A 113 -4.85 22.23 9.53
N TYR A 114 -3.83 21.54 10.04
CA TYR A 114 -3.79 21.10 11.42
C TYR A 114 -3.76 22.28 12.41
N GLU A 115 -3.06 23.37 12.09
CA GLU A 115 -3.12 24.61 12.88
C GLU A 115 -4.51 25.27 12.87
N GLU A 116 -5.28 25.11 11.79
CA GLU A 116 -6.59 25.75 11.60
C GLU A 116 -7.76 24.92 12.16
N ILE A 117 -7.73 23.60 11.97
CA ILE A 117 -8.85 22.69 12.26
C ILE A 117 -8.44 21.41 13.01
N GLU A 118 -7.20 21.33 13.51
CA GLU A 118 -6.69 20.21 14.33
C GLU A 118 -7.00 18.81 13.76
N ALA A 119 -7.76 18.00 14.51
CA ALA A 119 -8.05 16.60 14.18
C ALA A 119 -8.87 16.44 12.89
N GLU A 120 -9.56 17.48 12.43
CA GLU A 120 -10.29 17.46 11.17
C GLU A 120 -9.36 17.55 9.94
N ALA A 121 -8.12 18.02 10.09
CA ALA A 121 -7.18 18.18 8.98
C ALA A 121 -6.86 16.85 8.27
N GLU A 122 -6.67 15.79 9.06
CA GLU A 122 -6.48 14.43 8.56
C GLU A 122 -7.67 14.02 7.69
N ARG A 123 -8.89 14.21 8.19
CA ARG A 123 -10.12 13.82 7.48
C ARG A 123 -10.28 14.55 6.14
N GLU A 124 -9.90 15.83 6.06
CA GLU A 124 -10.04 16.62 4.84
C GLU A 124 -9.02 16.24 3.75
N LEU A 125 -7.82 15.79 4.14
CA LEU A 125 -6.74 15.45 3.20
C LEU A 125 -6.59 13.95 2.92
N ASN A 126 -7.06 13.08 3.82
CA ASN A 126 -6.83 11.64 3.71
C ASN A 126 -7.47 11.07 2.45
N GLU A 127 -8.76 11.31 2.20
CA GLU A 127 -9.43 10.75 1.02
C GLU A 127 -8.80 11.22 -0.29
N PRO A 128 -8.55 12.54 -0.52
CA PRO A 128 -7.82 12.99 -1.71
C PRO A 128 -6.43 12.37 -1.88
N PHE A 129 -5.69 12.19 -0.78
CA PHE A 129 -4.37 11.55 -0.81
C PHE A 129 -4.46 10.08 -1.18
N MET A 130 -5.37 9.34 -0.55
CA MET A 130 -5.66 7.93 -0.86
C MET A 130 -6.07 7.74 -2.32
N GLU A 131 -6.87 8.65 -2.86
CA GLU A 131 -7.23 8.62 -4.28
C GLU A 131 -6.04 8.90 -5.20
N ALA A 132 -5.17 9.87 -4.85
CA ALA A 132 -3.96 10.16 -5.62
C ALA A 132 -3.00 8.97 -5.64
N CYS A 133 -2.75 8.34 -4.49
CA CYS A 133 -1.98 7.11 -4.39
C CYS A 133 -2.62 5.99 -5.22
N SER A 134 -3.94 5.81 -5.14
CA SER A 134 -4.66 4.79 -5.89
C SER A 134 -4.59 5.00 -7.41
N ARG A 135 -4.67 6.26 -7.88
CA ARG A 135 -4.46 6.61 -9.30
C ARG A 135 -3.02 6.31 -9.74
N ALA A 136 -2.03 6.71 -8.95
CA ALA A 136 -0.61 6.45 -9.25
C ALA A 136 -0.32 4.95 -9.37
N VAL A 137 -0.82 4.16 -8.42
CA VAL A 137 -0.66 2.70 -8.40
C VAL A 137 -1.39 2.04 -9.57
N THR A 138 -2.59 2.54 -9.93
CA THR A 138 -3.29 2.09 -11.13
C THR A 138 -2.49 2.39 -12.40
N ARG A 139 -1.84 3.56 -12.49
CA ARG A 139 -0.94 3.90 -13.61
C ARG A 139 0.27 2.98 -13.66
N LEU A 140 0.90 2.70 -12.50
CA LEU A 140 2.02 1.77 -12.40
C LEU A 140 1.65 0.38 -12.92
N ASP A 141 0.47 -0.13 -12.53
CA ASP A 141 -0.03 -1.41 -13.01
C ASP A 141 -0.26 -1.42 -14.52
N LYS A 142 -0.97 -0.41 -15.05
CA LYS A 142 -1.19 -0.26 -16.50
C LYS A 142 0.12 -0.10 -17.30
N ALA A 143 1.13 0.53 -16.71
CA ALA A 143 2.46 0.69 -17.31
C ALA A 143 3.33 -0.57 -17.20
N GLY A 144 2.89 -1.60 -16.47
CA GLY A 144 3.59 -2.87 -16.32
C GLY A 144 4.69 -2.87 -15.26
N ALA A 145 4.69 -1.91 -14.33
CA ALA A 145 5.68 -1.86 -13.24
C ALA A 145 5.70 -3.15 -12.40
N PHE A 146 4.54 -3.80 -12.24
CA PHE A 146 4.37 -5.03 -11.47
C PHE A 146 4.39 -6.32 -12.30
N HIS A 147 4.61 -6.22 -13.62
CA HIS A 147 4.44 -7.32 -14.56
C HIS A 147 5.26 -8.57 -14.19
N GLU A 148 6.48 -8.37 -13.68
CA GLU A 148 7.35 -9.49 -13.28
C GLU A 148 6.86 -10.21 -12.03
N PHE A 149 6.18 -9.53 -11.09
CA PHE A 149 5.58 -10.17 -9.92
C PHE A 149 4.34 -10.97 -10.30
N GLN A 150 3.47 -10.38 -11.14
CA GLN A 150 2.24 -10.98 -11.63
C GLN A 150 2.45 -12.30 -12.41
N LYS A 151 3.65 -12.52 -12.97
CA LYS A 151 3.99 -13.79 -13.63
C LYS A 151 4.26 -14.95 -12.67
N ARG A 152 4.60 -14.67 -11.40
CA ARG A 152 5.20 -15.65 -10.49
C ARG A 152 4.16 -16.35 -9.60
N CYS A 153 3.02 -15.72 -9.36
CA CYS A 153 2.01 -16.15 -8.38
C CYS A 153 0.68 -15.42 -8.61
N ASP A 154 -0.30 -15.70 -7.75
CA ASP A 154 -1.51 -14.89 -7.60
C ASP A 154 -1.16 -13.58 -6.88
N PHE A 155 -0.59 -12.63 -7.62
CA PHE A 155 -0.12 -11.35 -7.10
C PHE A 155 -1.26 -10.32 -7.04
N ARG A 156 -1.40 -9.63 -5.91
CA ARG A 156 -2.36 -8.54 -5.72
C ARG A 156 -1.68 -7.21 -5.47
N ILE A 157 -2.38 -6.14 -5.81
CA ILE A 157 -1.96 -4.76 -5.59
C ILE A 157 -3.06 -4.11 -4.74
N LEU A 158 -2.67 -3.54 -3.60
CA LEU A 158 -3.57 -2.92 -2.65
C LEU A 158 -3.06 -1.52 -2.29
N VAL A 159 -3.98 -0.59 -2.13
CA VAL A 159 -3.72 0.74 -1.55
C VAL A 159 -4.73 0.90 -0.45
N VAL A 160 -4.28 0.95 0.80
CA VAL A 160 -5.19 1.08 1.94
C VAL A 160 -4.63 2.05 2.97
N TYR A 161 -5.54 2.60 3.76
CA TYR A 161 -5.21 3.33 4.98
C TYR A 161 -5.17 2.36 6.18
N ILE A 162 -4.42 2.66 7.24
CA ILE A 162 -4.17 1.75 8.38
C ILE A 162 -5.45 1.20 9.05
N GLN A 163 -6.56 1.93 8.97
CA GLN A 163 -7.86 1.53 9.54
C GLN A 163 -8.83 0.91 8.52
N GLU A 164 -8.43 0.84 7.26
CA GLU A 164 -9.27 0.38 6.15
C GLU A 164 -9.13 -1.13 5.93
N THR A 165 -10.24 -1.77 5.59
CA THR A 165 -10.25 -3.18 5.19
C THR A 165 -9.71 -3.35 3.77
N VAL A 166 -9.22 -4.56 3.45
CA VAL A 166 -8.76 -4.90 2.09
C VAL A 166 -9.88 -4.68 1.07
N GLU A 167 -11.11 -5.06 1.42
CA GLU A 167 -12.28 -4.93 0.56
C GLU A 167 -12.58 -3.46 0.20
N GLU A 168 -12.43 -2.55 1.16
CA GLU A 168 -12.62 -1.11 0.93
C GLU A 168 -11.54 -0.56 -0.02
N GLY A 169 -10.27 -0.88 0.22
CA GLY A 169 -9.17 -0.46 -0.66
C GLY A 169 -9.30 -1.02 -2.07
N GLU A 170 -9.68 -2.29 -2.21
CA GLU A 170 -9.96 -2.89 -3.53
C GLU A 170 -11.13 -2.22 -4.25
N ALA A 171 -12.19 -1.89 -3.52
CA ALA A 171 -13.33 -1.20 -4.08
C ALA A 171 -12.94 0.19 -4.60
N ARG A 172 -12.11 0.94 -3.85
CA ARG A 172 -11.56 2.23 -4.30
C ARG A 172 -10.70 2.08 -5.55
N MET A 173 -9.75 1.14 -5.55
CA MET A 173 -8.88 0.87 -6.71
C MET A 173 -9.70 0.52 -7.97
N LYS A 174 -10.71 -0.37 -7.85
CA LYS A 174 -11.59 -0.75 -8.97
C LYS A 174 -12.40 0.43 -9.50
N ARG A 175 -12.92 1.28 -8.60
CA ARG A 175 -13.66 2.50 -8.97
C ARG A 175 -12.76 3.44 -9.78
N ILE A 176 -11.56 3.73 -9.26
CA ILE A 176 -10.60 4.64 -9.89
C ILE A 176 -10.13 4.10 -11.25
N ALA A 177 -9.83 2.81 -11.34
CA ALA A 177 -9.42 2.20 -12.60
C ALA A 177 -10.47 2.39 -13.71
N ARG A 178 -11.77 2.25 -13.37
CA ARG A 178 -12.88 2.51 -14.29
C ARG A 178 -12.98 3.97 -14.68
N GLU A 179 -12.90 4.89 -13.72
CA GLU A 179 -12.95 6.34 -13.98
C GLU A 179 -11.83 6.78 -14.92
N MET A 180 -10.63 6.21 -14.75
CA MET A 180 -9.48 6.48 -15.61
C MET A 180 -9.61 5.91 -17.03
N ASP A 181 -10.37 4.82 -17.23
CA ASP A 181 -10.62 4.26 -18.57
C ASP A 181 -11.70 5.05 -19.34
N GLU A 182 -12.52 5.82 -18.62
CA GLU A 182 -13.61 6.63 -19.19
C GLU A 182 -13.19 8.09 -19.49
N ALA A 183 -12.03 8.54 -18.99
CA ALA A 183 -11.48 9.88 -19.16
C ALA A 183 -10.66 10.05 -20.45
#